data_AF-A0A3C0SMA1-F1
#
_entry.id   AF-A0A3C0SMA1-F1
#
_cell.length_a   1.000
_cell.length_b   1.000
_cell.length_c   1.000
_cell.angle_alpha   90.00
_cell.angle_beta   90.00
_cell.angle_gamma   90.00
#
_symmetry.space_group_name_H-M   'P 1'
#
loop_
_entity.id
_entity.type
_entity.pdbx_description
1 polymer ?
#
loop_
_entity_poly.entity_id
_entity_poly.type
_entity_poly.pdbx_seq_one_letter_code
_entity_poly.pdbx_strand_id
1 'polypeptide(L)'
;MHQRCSVELAKEVFNIKDNNILEAIGCHTTLKLNPTPYEMTLFIADKLSWDQDGRPPFYDLVKEELDKSLYHAALAYMNYIVENKLILYPHKSFIEGKQWLEEYCNRRGK
;
A
#
# COMPACT_ATOMS: atom_id res chain seq x y z
N MET A 1 12.35 5.31 -3.82
CA MET A 1 13.49 4.90 -4.69
C MET A 1 13.52 3.39 -4.86
N HIS A 2 13.52 2.60 -3.77
CA HIS A 2 13.69 1.15 -3.86
C HIS A 2 12.61 0.41 -4.68
N GLN A 3 11.34 0.82 -4.66
CA GLN A 3 10.30 0.15 -5.47
C GLN A 3 10.61 0.10 -6.99
N ARG A 4 11.20 1.15 -7.57
CA ARG A 4 11.57 1.15 -9.00
C ARG A 4 12.79 0.30 -9.27
N CYS A 5 13.78 0.32 -8.36
CA CYS A 5 14.94 -0.55 -8.44
C CYS A 5 14.55 -2.02 -8.33
N SER A 6 13.60 -2.36 -7.43
CA SER A 6 13.09 -3.72 -7.26
C SER A 6 12.40 -4.25 -8.54
N VAL A 7 11.72 -3.40 -9.30
CA VAL A 7 11.15 -3.79 -10.60
C VAL A 7 12.24 -4.18 -11.60
N GLU A 8 13.29 -3.37 -11.71
CA GLU A 8 14.39 -3.67 -12.64
C GLU A 8 15.16 -4.92 -12.21
N LEU A 9 15.38 -5.14 -10.90
CA LEU A 9 15.96 -6.38 -10.40
C LEU A 9 15.06 -7.59 -10.69
N ALA A 10 13.75 -7.47 -10.48
CA ALA A 10 12.79 -8.54 -10.79
C ALA A 10 12.84 -8.96 -12.27
N LYS A 11 12.97 -7.98 -13.18
CA LYS A 11 13.11 -8.23 -14.61
C LYS A 11 14.48 -8.84 -14.95
N GLU A 12 15.56 -8.16 -14.58
CA GLU A 12 16.90 -8.46 -15.11
C GLU A 12 17.57 -9.64 -14.41
N VAL A 13 17.33 -9.81 -13.10
CA VAL A 13 17.98 -10.86 -12.30
C VAL A 13 17.09 -12.09 -12.18
N PHE A 14 15.79 -11.90 -11.97
CA PHE A 14 14.86 -13.00 -11.72
C PHE A 14 14.01 -13.37 -12.95
N ASN A 15 14.20 -12.68 -14.08
CA ASN A 15 13.48 -12.93 -15.34
C ASN A 15 11.95 -12.94 -15.17
N ILE A 16 11.43 -12.12 -14.27
CA ILE A 16 9.99 -11.94 -14.08
C ILE A 16 9.44 -11.11 -15.24
N LYS A 17 8.48 -11.68 -15.96
CA LYS A 17 7.82 -11.06 -17.11
C LYS A 17 6.34 -10.74 -16.87
N ASP A 18 5.80 -11.19 -15.75
CA ASP A 18 4.40 -10.96 -15.41
C ASP A 18 4.20 -9.50 -14.98
N ASN A 19 3.42 -8.76 -15.77
CA ASN A 19 3.18 -7.34 -15.52
C ASN A 19 2.43 -7.08 -14.21
N ASN A 20 1.55 -7.97 -13.75
CA ASN A 20 0.85 -7.78 -12.48
C ASN A 20 1.84 -7.84 -11.30
N ILE A 21 2.82 -8.74 -11.38
CA ILE A 21 3.90 -8.83 -10.39
C ILE A 21 4.76 -7.56 -10.43
N LEU A 22 5.20 -7.16 -11.62
CA LEU A 22 6.06 -5.99 -11.78
C LEU A 22 5.36 -4.68 -11.37
N GLU A 23 4.08 -4.51 -11.67
CA GLU A 23 3.29 -3.36 -11.26
C GLU A 23 3.11 -3.30 -9.74
N ALA A 24 2.80 -4.43 -9.09
CA ALA A 24 2.70 -4.51 -7.65
C ALA A 24 4.02 -4.15 -6.97
N ILE A 25 5.15 -4.69 -7.46
CA ILE A 25 6.48 -4.29 -6.97
C ILE A 25 6.72 -2.80 -7.22
N GLY A 26 6.27 -2.25 -8.35
CA GLY A 26 6.47 -0.84 -8.70
C GLY A 26 5.76 0.15 -7.78
N CYS A 27 4.70 -0.27 -7.09
CA CYS A 27 3.88 0.60 -6.25
C CYS A 27 3.78 0.19 -4.77
N HIS A 28 4.38 -0.91 -4.31
CA HIS A 28 4.18 -1.43 -2.95
C HIS A 28 4.56 -0.49 -1.79
N THR A 29 5.30 0.59 -2.02
CA THR A 29 5.66 1.55 -0.96
C THR A 29 4.72 2.73 -0.86
N THR A 30 4.20 3.19 -2.00
CA THR A 30 3.37 4.41 -2.09
C THR A 30 1.92 4.13 -2.47
N LEU A 31 1.64 2.91 -2.96
CA LEU A 31 0.47 2.57 -3.76
C LEU A 31 0.34 3.49 -5.00
N LYS A 32 -0.81 3.42 -5.70
CA LYS A 32 -1.13 4.24 -6.86
C LYS A 32 -2.64 4.52 -6.93
N LEU A 33 -3.04 5.41 -7.85
CA LEU A 33 -4.44 5.65 -8.21
C LEU A 33 -5.12 4.36 -8.67
N ASN A 34 -6.35 4.11 -8.21
CA ASN A 34 -7.16 2.95 -8.60
C ASN A 34 -6.39 1.61 -8.53
N PRO A 35 -5.83 1.25 -7.36
CA PRO A 35 -5.01 0.06 -7.22
C PRO A 35 -5.87 -1.21 -7.32
N THR A 36 -5.27 -2.26 -7.86
CA THR A 36 -5.89 -3.58 -7.89
C THR A 36 -5.82 -4.26 -6.51
N PRO A 37 -6.67 -5.28 -6.25
CA PRO A 37 -6.54 -6.11 -5.04
C PRO A 37 -5.15 -6.71 -4.85
N TYR A 38 -4.49 -7.10 -5.94
CA TYR A 38 -3.15 -7.70 -5.89
C TYR A 38 -2.10 -6.69 -5.40
N GLU A 39 -2.15 -5.46 -5.90
CA GLU A 39 -1.24 -4.38 -5.51
C GLU A 39 -1.45 -3.94 -4.07
N MET A 40 -2.71 -3.81 -3.64
CA MET A 40 -3.02 -3.51 -2.23
C MET A 40 -2.59 -4.64 -1.30
N THR A 41 -2.68 -5.90 -1.75
CA THR A 41 -2.24 -7.06 -0.96
C THR A 41 -0.76 -6.96 -0.67
N LEU A 42 0.06 -6.74 -1.71
CA LEU A 42 1.50 -6.57 -1.52
C LEU A 42 1.83 -5.32 -0.70
N PHE A 43 1.13 -4.21 -0.94
CA PHE A 43 1.30 -2.97 -0.19
C PHE A 43 1.06 -3.17 1.31
N ILE A 44 -0.04 -3.81 1.71
CA ILE A 44 -0.38 -4.09 3.12
C ILE A 44 0.54 -5.15 3.72
N ALA A 45 0.83 -6.22 3.00
CA ALA A 45 1.74 -7.26 3.46
C ALA A 45 3.11 -6.68 3.82
N ASP A 46 3.63 -5.78 3.00
CA ASP A 46 4.89 -5.06 3.27
C ASP A 46 4.84 -4.23 4.57
N LYS A 47 3.70 -3.60 4.91
CA LYS A 47 3.58 -2.81 6.16
C LYS A 47 3.38 -3.66 7.40
N LEU A 48 2.68 -4.78 7.25
CA LEU A 48 2.45 -5.72 8.35
C LEU A 48 3.65 -6.64 8.59
N SER A 49 4.51 -6.83 7.58
CA SER A 49 5.82 -7.49 7.69
C SER A 49 6.83 -6.56 8.40
N TRP A 50 6.50 -6.19 9.62
CA TRP A 50 7.30 -5.33 10.49
C TRP A 50 8.59 -6.04 10.88
N ASP A 51 9.72 -5.39 10.59
CA ASP A 51 11.07 -5.91 10.81
C ASP A 51 11.72 -5.39 12.11
N GLN A 52 11.05 -4.48 12.82
CA GLN A 52 11.54 -3.92 14.09
C GLN A 52 10.96 -4.66 15.29
N ASP A 53 11.59 -4.45 16.46
CA ASP A 53 11.08 -5.00 17.72
C ASP A 53 9.66 -4.50 18.02
N GLY A 54 8.84 -5.40 18.55
CA GLY A 54 7.45 -5.13 18.89
C GLY A 54 6.51 -5.20 17.68
N ARG A 55 5.43 -4.43 17.75
CA ARG A 55 4.34 -4.44 16.76
C ARG A 55 4.23 -3.04 16.16
N PRO A 56 3.96 -2.89 14.85
CA PRO A 56 3.81 -1.56 14.29
C PRO A 56 2.66 -0.84 14.98
N PRO A 57 2.80 0.47 15.25
CA PRO A 57 1.78 1.28 15.91
C PRO A 57 0.40 1.26 15.22
N PHE A 58 0.36 0.95 13.92
CA PHE A 58 -0.85 0.85 13.10
C PHE A 58 -1.38 -0.58 12.94
N TYR A 59 -0.74 -1.60 13.52
CA TYR A 59 -1.10 -3.00 13.22
C TYR A 59 -2.55 -3.30 13.59
N ASP A 60 -2.97 -3.02 14.83
CA ASP A 60 -4.32 -3.36 15.30
C ASP A 60 -5.38 -2.70 14.42
N LEU A 61 -5.20 -1.41 14.14
CA LEU A 61 -6.06 -0.64 13.24
C LEU A 61 -6.14 -1.28 11.84
N VAL A 62 -5.00 -1.58 11.22
CA VAL A 62 -4.97 -2.14 9.87
C VAL A 62 -5.59 -3.54 9.85
N LYS A 63 -5.37 -4.35 10.89
CA LYS A 63 -5.93 -5.69 11.01
C LYS A 63 -7.45 -5.66 11.18
N GLU A 64 -7.98 -4.77 12.03
CA GLU A 64 -9.42 -4.60 12.21
C GLU A 64 -10.10 -4.12 10.92
N GLU A 65 -9.49 -3.16 10.21
CA GLU A 65 -10.02 -2.67 8.94
C GLU A 65 -9.90 -3.69 7.81
N LEU A 66 -8.94 -4.62 7.90
CA LEU A 66 -8.81 -5.74 6.96
C LEU A 66 -9.99 -6.70 7.03
N ASP A 67 -10.62 -6.87 8.21
CA ASP A 67 -11.83 -7.68 8.36
C ASP A 67 -13.02 -7.10 7.59
N LYS A 68 -13.01 -5.78 7.29
CA LYS A 68 -14.00 -5.14 6.41
C LYS A 68 -13.67 -5.36 4.94
N SER A 69 -12.47 -4.92 4.53
CA SER A 69 -11.91 -5.24 3.22
C SER A 69 -10.45 -4.78 3.10
N LEU A 70 -9.77 -5.29 2.07
CA LEU A 70 -8.43 -4.85 1.73
C LEU A 70 -8.34 -3.34 1.40
N TYR A 71 -9.42 -2.76 0.85
CA TYR A 71 -9.51 -1.32 0.58
C TYR A 71 -9.52 -0.50 1.88
N HIS A 72 -10.28 -0.96 2.88
CA HIS A 72 -10.33 -0.30 4.19
C HIS A 72 -8.99 -0.42 4.91
N ALA A 73 -8.34 -1.59 4.89
CA ALA A 73 -7.00 -1.76 5.44
C ALA A 73 -5.97 -0.81 4.80
N ALA A 74 -5.93 -0.73 3.47
CA ALA A 74 -5.05 0.17 2.74
C ALA A 74 -5.29 1.64 3.12
N LEU A 75 -6.56 2.05 3.16
CA LEU A 75 -6.94 3.41 3.54
C LEU A 75 -6.58 3.72 4.99
N ALA A 76 -6.82 2.79 5.92
CA ALA A 76 -6.54 2.94 7.33
C ALA A 76 -5.05 3.15 7.60
N TYR A 77 -4.18 2.36 6.95
CA TYR A 77 -2.74 2.59 7.00
C TYR A 77 -2.39 3.99 6.48
N MET A 78 -2.91 4.39 5.31
CA MET A 78 -2.59 5.68 4.71
C MET A 78 -3.07 6.86 5.57
N ASN A 79 -4.24 6.76 6.19
CA ASN A 79 -4.75 7.73 7.16
C ASN A 79 -3.85 7.82 8.38
N TYR A 80 -3.48 6.67 8.97
CA TYR A 80 -2.62 6.63 10.13
C TYR A 80 -1.29 7.37 9.92
N ILE A 81 -0.63 7.10 8.78
CA ILE A 81 0.65 7.75 8.44
C ILE A 81 0.50 9.27 8.30
N VAL A 82 -0.60 9.75 7.71
CA VAL A 82 -0.86 11.19 7.51
C VAL A 82 -1.23 11.89 8.83
N GLU A 83 -2.16 11.31 9.59
CA GLU A 83 -2.67 11.88 10.85
C GLU A 83 -1.56 11.98 11.91
N ASN A 84 -0.68 10.98 11.95
CA ASN A 84 0.47 10.95 12.86
C ASN A 84 1.69 11.70 12.30
N LYS A 85 1.57 12.38 11.16
CA LYS A 85 2.64 13.17 10.52
C LYS A 85 3.93 12.36 10.28
N LEU A 86 3.78 11.06 10.02
CA LEU A 86 4.88 10.14 9.74
C LEU A 86 5.41 10.29 8.31
N ILE A 87 4.74 11.11 7.49
CA ILE A 87 5.19 11.50 6.16
C ILE A 87 5.19 13.03 6.04
N LEU A 88 6.33 13.60 5.65
CA LEU A 88 6.50 15.05 5.50
C LEU A 88 6.05 15.55 4.12
N TYR A 89 6.47 14.85 3.06
CA TYR A 89 6.17 15.21 1.67
C TYR A 89 5.70 13.97 0.90
N PRO A 90 4.40 13.63 0.96
CA PRO A 90 3.88 12.45 0.29
C PRO A 90 4.04 12.57 -1.23
N HIS A 91 4.50 11.48 -1.86
CA HIS A 91 4.57 11.40 -3.32
C HIS A 91 3.17 11.51 -3.94
N LYS A 92 3.07 12.08 -5.14
CA LYS A 92 1.80 12.26 -5.87
C LYS A 92 0.94 11.00 -5.91
N SER A 93 1.54 9.84 -6.20
CA SER A 93 0.82 8.54 -6.24
C SER A 93 0.20 8.13 -4.91
N PHE A 94 0.83 8.47 -3.78
CA PHE A 94 0.26 8.21 -2.46
C PHE A 94 -0.97 9.09 -2.22
N ILE A 95 -0.89 10.37 -2.57
CA ILE A 95 -2.02 11.30 -2.43
C ILE A 95 -3.19 10.84 -3.29
N GLU A 96 -2.95 10.55 -4.56
CA GLU A 96 -3.98 10.09 -5.51
C GLU A 96 -4.58 8.74 -5.11
N GLY A 97 -3.75 7.79 -4.65
CA GLY A 97 -4.20 6.49 -4.16
C GLY A 97 -5.09 6.63 -2.92
N LYS A 98 -4.70 7.48 -1.96
CA LYS A 98 -5.48 7.76 -0.76
C LYS A 98 -6.84 8.37 -1.10
N GLN A 99 -6.86 9.44 -1.91
CA GLN A 99 -8.09 10.11 -2.34
C GLN A 99 -9.04 9.13 -3.03
N TRP A 100 -8.51 8.30 -3.93
CA TRP A 100 -9.32 7.30 -4.61
C TRP A 100 -9.91 6.26 -3.65
N LEU A 101 -9.13 5.80 -2.66
CA LEU A 101 -9.60 4.86 -1.64
C LEU A 101 -10.68 5.47 -0.74
N GLU A 102 -10.53 6.74 -0.35
CA GLU A 102 -11.55 7.47 0.41
C GLU A 102 -12.88 7.49 -0.34
N GLU A 103 -12.86 7.91 -1.60
CA GLU A 103 -14.07 7.92 -2.43
C GLU A 103 -14.65 6.51 -2.63
N TYR A 104 -13.80 5.52 -2.85
CA TYR A 104 -14.24 4.15 -3.09
C TYR A 104 -14.93 3.55 -1.86
N CYS A 105 -14.34 3.71 -0.67
CA CYS A 105 -14.91 3.21 0.58
C CYS A 105 -16.21 3.95 0.94
N ASN A 106 -16.26 5.27 0.74
CA ASN A 106 -17.46 6.07 0.98
C ASN A 106 -18.64 5.70 0.07
N ARG A 107 -18.38 5.26 -1.17
CA ARG A 107 -19.43 4.81 -2.11
C ARG A 107 -20.01 3.43 -1.76
N ARG A 108 -19.21 2.54 -1.17
CA ARG A 108 -19.61 1.17 -0.81
C ARG A 108 -20.12 1.01 0.63
N GLY A 109 -19.93 2.01 1.47
CA GLY A 109 -20.47 2.07 2.84
C GLY A 109 -21.92 2.59 2.94
N LYS A 110 -22.61 2.77 1.81
CA LYS A 110 -24.06 3.03 1.71
C LYS A 110 -24.74 1.80 1.15
#